data_AF-A0A1V5HH82-F1
#
_entry.id   AF-A0A1V5HH82-F1
#
_cell.length_a   1.000
_cell.length_b   1.000
_cell.length_c   1.000
_cell.angle_alpha   90.00
_cell.angle_beta   90.00
_cell.angle_gamma   90.00
#
_symmetry.space_group_name_H-M   'P 1'
#
loop_
_entity.id
_entity.type
_entity.pdbx_description
1 polymer ?
#
loop_
_entity_poly.entity_id
_entity_poly.type
_entity_poly.pdbx_seq_one_letter_code
_entity_poly.pdbx_strand_id
1 'polypeptide(L)'
;MQHIYNAGFEFCYFDGSEGVNPPFWFNVPYAQWRVYKRFEPKPIYAEGAAKSHFSWHMLSGGNAFDVFTPEEIKEQTCRWPLEEAPRMRQDFTRLNFGWLGYFLPDETTVGTQPDMLEFVTSKAASWDSPISLHSSLRKFEKHPRTADNLEVIRRWEEVRATNWLTEINKETLKDGNREYHLLINEQGEYELVEYEQILTAATGSRELRAFLFNRKGDWYLLYWHISGDKKLRLPIASSRARLYKQLGQPEPFVSTSQMDITVPLNDCRYVKITGLTKEQIVDILNHSIIMD
;
A
#
# COMPACT_ATOMS: atom_id res chain seq x y z
N MET A 1 -36.99 -6.52 -16.00
CA MET A 1 -35.86 -5.61 -15.70
C MET A 1 -36.27 -4.26 -15.11
N GLN A 2 -37.54 -3.85 -15.12
CA GLN A 2 -37.98 -2.54 -14.59
C GLN A 2 -37.73 -2.33 -13.08
N HIS A 3 -37.33 -3.38 -12.36
CA HIS A 3 -37.08 -3.35 -10.92
C HIS A 3 -35.65 -2.98 -10.53
N ILE A 4 -34.63 -3.25 -11.36
CA ILE A 4 -33.23 -3.03 -10.93
C ILE A 4 -32.88 -1.54 -10.83
N TYR A 5 -33.41 -0.73 -11.75
CA TYR A 5 -33.14 0.71 -11.76
C TYR A 5 -33.87 1.49 -10.65
N ASN A 6 -34.85 0.87 -10.00
CA ASN A 6 -35.66 1.48 -8.94
C ASN A 6 -35.35 0.90 -7.55
N ALA A 7 -34.23 0.20 -7.41
CA ALA A 7 -33.84 -0.45 -6.15
C ALA A 7 -33.22 0.51 -5.12
N GLY A 8 -33.09 1.81 -5.45
CA GLY A 8 -32.52 2.81 -4.54
C GLY A 8 -31.00 2.73 -4.40
N PHE A 9 -30.28 2.33 -5.46
CA PHE A 9 -28.81 2.29 -5.44
C PHE A 9 -28.22 3.70 -5.30
N GLU A 10 -27.53 3.95 -4.18
CA GLU A 10 -26.83 5.21 -3.93
C GLU A 10 -25.48 5.30 -4.64
N PHE A 11 -24.89 4.15 -5.00
CA PHE A 11 -23.66 4.03 -5.79
C PHE A 11 -23.87 3.14 -7.02
N CYS A 12 -23.34 3.57 -8.17
CA CYS A 12 -23.26 2.74 -9.37
C CYS A 12 -21.88 2.85 -10.03
N TYR A 13 -21.28 1.70 -10.36
CA TYR A 13 -20.05 1.64 -11.15
C TYR A 13 -20.38 1.15 -12.57
N PHE A 14 -20.07 1.95 -13.58
CA PHE A 14 -20.29 1.63 -15.00
C PHE A 14 -19.10 0.89 -15.60
N ASP A 15 -19.01 -0.40 -15.28
CA ASP A 15 -18.01 -1.30 -15.85
C ASP A 15 -18.33 -1.66 -17.31
N GLY A 16 -17.30 -1.97 -18.11
CA GLY A 16 -17.44 -2.35 -19.53
C GLY A 16 -17.79 -1.20 -20.49
N SER A 17 -17.86 0.04 -19.99
CA SER A 17 -18.22 1.23 -20.79
C SER A 17 -17.15 1.63 -21.83
N GLU A 18 -15.95 1.08 -21.71
CA GLU A 18 -14.82 1.20 -22.64
C GLU A 18 -14.97 0.32 -23.89
N GLY A 19 -15.83 -0.72 -23.85
CA GLY A 19 -16.12 -1.63 -24.96
C GLY A 19 -17.00 -1.04 -26.08
N VAL A 20 -16.84 0.25 -26.37
CA VAL A 20 -17.61 0.99 -27.38
C VAL A 20 -16.76 1.29 -28.62
N ASN A 21 -17.38 1.56 -29.77
CA ASN A 21 -16.63 1.99 -30.95
C ASN A 21 -16.12 3.44 -30.81
N PRO A 22 -15.02 3.82 -31.49
CA PRO A 22 -14.63 5.23 -31.63
C PRO A 22 -15.77 6.08 -32.24
N PRO A 23 -15.84 7.40 -31.94
CA PRO A 23 -14.93 8.15 -31.07
C PRO A 23 -15.24 7.95 -29.57
N PHE A 24 -14.23 7.57 -28.79
CA PHE A 24 -14.38 7.21 -27.38
C PHE A 24 -14.86 8.38 -26.50
N TRP A 25 -14.44 9.61 -26.82
CA TRP A 25 -14.86 10.81 -26.08
C TRP A 25 -16.37 11.01 -26.05
N PHE A 26 -17.11 10.48 -27.04
CA PHE A 26 -18.56 10.56 -27.12
C PHE A 26 -19.23 9.23 -26.75
N ASN A 27 -18.76 8.11 -27.31
CA ASN A 27 -19.47 6.84 -27.16
C ASN A 27 -19.38 6.27 -25.74
N VAL A 28 -18.29 6.51 -25.00
CA VAL A 28 -18.15 6.10 -23.59
C VAL A 28 -19.19 6.80 -22.70
N PRO A 29 -19.21 8.15 -22.59
CA PRO A 29 -20.20 8.84 -21.76
C PRO A 29 -21.63 8.60 -22.24
N TYR A 30 -21.85 8.44 -23.55
CA TYR A 30 -23.17 8.15 -24.08
C TYR A 30 -23.69 6.78 -23.62
N ALA A 31 -22.84 5.74 -23.65
CA ALA A 31 -23.21 4.41 -23.14
C ALA A 31 -23.56 4.46 -21.65
N GLN A 32 -22.73 5.14 -20.84
CA GLN A 32 -22.97 5.36 -19.41
C GLN A 32 -24.28 6.11 -19.17
N TRP A 33 -24.52 7.21 -19.89
CA TRP A 33 -25.73 8.03 -19.78
C TRP A 33 -27.02 7.27 -20.06
N ARG A 34 -27.01 6.37 -21.07
CA ARG A 34 -28.17 5.55 -21.41
C ARG A 34 -28.61 4.65 -20.25
N VAL A 35 -27.67 4.23 -19.40
CA VAL A 35 -27.94 3.46 -18.18
C VAL A 35 -28.28 4.41 -17.03
N TYR A 36 -27.45 5.44 -16.78
CA TYR A 36 -27.64 6.41 -15.70
C TYR A 36 -29.04 7.04 -15.69
N LYS A 37 -29.54 7.42 -16.87
CA LYS A 37 -30.85 8.07 -17.00
C LYS A 37 -32.04 7.17 -16.63
N ARG A 38 -31.83 5.86 -16.47
CA ARG A 38 -32.88 4.91 -16.08
C ARG A 38 -33.06 4.76 -14.57
N PHE A 39 -32.03 5.07 -13.77
CA PHE A 39 -32.13 4.98 -12.31
C PHE A 39 -33.15 5.98 -11.76
N GLU A 40 -33.96 5.52 -10.80
CA GLU A 40 -34.91 6.34 -10.04
C GLU A 40 -34.99 5.83 -8.58
N PRO A 41 -34.43 6.55 -7.60
CA PRO A 41 -33.71 7.82 -7.72
C PRO A 41 -32.36 7.68 -8.44
N LYS A 42 -31.77 8.82 -8.85
CA LYS A 42 -30.39 8.84 -9.37
C LYS A 42 -29.39 8.45 -8.28
N PRO A 43 -28.32 7.70 -8.61
CA PRO A 43 -27.24 7.45 -7.67
C PRO A 43 -26.61 8.76 -7.19
N ILE A 44 -26.28 8.82 -5.90
CA ILE A 44 -25.58 9.95 -5.28
C ILE A 44 -24.12 9.96 -5.74
N TYR A 45 -23.54 8.77 -5.90
CA TYR A 45 -22.18 8.57 -6.35
C TYR A 45 -22.16 7.65 -7.57
N ALA A 46 -21.33 7.96 -8.57
CA ALA A 46 -21.06 7.03 -9.64
C ALA A 46 -19.62 7.12 -10.15
N GLU A 47 -19.11 5.97 -10.56
CA GLU A 47 -17.80 5.80 -11.17
C GLU A 47 -17.96 4.98 -12.46
N GLY A 48 -16.91 4.89 -13.27
CA GLY A 48 -16.90 4.01 -14.44
C GLY A 48 -15.48 3.68 -14.85
N ALA A 49 -15.31 2.53 -15.50
CA ALA A 49 -14.02 2.03 -15.97
C ALA A 49 -13.31 3.00 -16.94
N ALA A 50 -14.09 3.82 -17.65
CA ALA A 50 -13.57 4.93 -18.43
C ALA A 50 -14.30 6.24 -18.09
N LYS A 51 -13.57 7.35 -18.12
CA LYS A 51 -14.14 8.69 -17.96
C LYS A 51 -13.74 9.56 -19.15
N SER A 52 -14.69 10.38 -19.60
CA SER A 52 -14.43 11.47 -20.54
C SER A 52 -14.85 12.79 -19.91
N HIS A 53 -14.44 13.91 -20.52
CA HIS A 53 -14.91 15.23 -20.10
C HIS A 53 -16.44 15.29 -19.99
N PHE A 54 -17.19 14.74 -20.95
CA PHE A 54 -18.67 14.72 -20.91
C PHE A 54 -19.27 13.87 -19.78
N SER A 55 -18.49 13.02 -19.10
CA SER A 55 -18.98 12.22 -17.98
C SER A 55 -19.16 13.03 -16.69
N TRP A 56 -18.70 14.30 -16.61
CA TRP A 56 -18.64 15.10 -15.38
C TRP A 56 -19.98 15.24 -14.63
N HIS A 57 -21.10 15.26 -15.36
CA HIS A 57 -22.43 15.45 -14.79
C HIS A 57 -23.06 14.14 -14.26
N MET A 58 -22.38 13.00 -14.42
CA MET A 58 -22.84 11.69 -13.94
C MET A 58 -21.80 11.04 -13.02
N LEU A 59 -20.52 11.13 -13.38
CA LEU A 59 -19.44 10.42 -12.70
C LEU A 59 -18.68 11.36 -11.78
N SER A 60 -18.63 10.97 -10.51
CA SER A 60 -17.88 11.62 -9.44
C SER A 60 -16.44 11.12 -9.32
N GLY A 61 -16.10 10.03 -10.01
CA GLY A 61 -14.76 9.49 -10.13
C GLY A 61 -14.62 8.66 -11.42
N GLY A 62 -13.39 8.46 -11.89
CA GLY A 62 -13.09 7.59 -13.03
C GLY A 62 -12.21 6.42 -12.62
N ASN A 63 -12.15 5.40 -13.48
CA ASN A 63 -11.17 4.31 -13.54
C ASN A 63 -10.69 3.75 -12.19
N ALA A 64 -11.20 2.59 -11.82
CA ALA A 64 -10.53 1.72 -10.87
C ALA A 64 -9.67 0.73 -11.64
N PHE A 65 -8.34 0.92 -11.58
CA PHE A 65 -7.38 0.07 -12.26
C PHE A 65 -7.51 -1.40 -11.87
N ASP A 66 -7.31 -2.28 -12.85
CA ASP A 66 -7.39 -3.73 -12.69
C ASP A 66 -6.40 -4.31 -11.67
N VAL A 67 -6.62 -5.56 -11.32
CA VAL A 67 -5.80 -6.31 -10.37
C VAL A 67 -4.41 -6.57 -10.96
N PHE A 68 -3.36 -6.08 -10.29
CA PHE A 68 -1.96 -6.43 -10.57
C PHE A 68 -1.45 -7.49 -9.60
N THR A 69 -0.44 -8.26 -10.05
CA THR A 69 0.24 -9.25 -9.19
C THR A 69 1.04 -8.54 -8.09
N PRO A 70 1.28 -9.19 -6.94
CA PRO A 70 2.08 -8.60 -5.86
C PRO A 70 3.45 -8.10 -6.31
N GLU A 71 4.12 -8.84 -7.20
CA GLU A 71 5.46 -8.53 -7.69
C GLU A 71 5.51 -7.31 -8.61
N GLU A 72 4.43 -7.01 -9.33
CA GLU A 72 4.38 -5.94 -10.33
C GLU A 72 3.62 -4.70 -9.83
N ILE A 73 2.89 -4.79 -8.71
CA ILE A 73 1.93 -3.78 -8.26
C ILE A 73 2.52 -2.38 -8.15
N LYS A 74 3.77 -2.24 -7.66
CA LYS A 74 4.42 -0.92 -7.54
C LYS A 74 4.73 -0.31 -8.91
N GLU A 75 5.29 -1.11 -9.82
CA GLU A 75 5.59 -0.67 -11.19
C GLU A 75 4.29 -0.31 -11.94
N GLN A 76 3.27 -1.16 -11.85
CA GLN A 76 1.99 -0.90 -12.51
C GLN A 76 1.27 0.30 -11.92
N THR A 77 1.40 0.54 -10.61
CA THR A 77 0.88 1.75 -9.95
C THR A 77 1.51 3.02 -10.51
N CYS A 78 2.83 3.00 -10.75
CA CYS A 78 3.53 4.10 -11.42
C CYS A 78 3.09 4.26 -12.88
N ARG A 79 2.96 3.13 -13.59
CA ARG A 79 2.67 3.11 -15.02
C ARG A 79 1.25 3.58 -15.35
N TRP A 80 0.26 3.30 -14.50
CA TRP A 80 -1.14 3.60 -14.80
C TRP A 80 -1.80 4.58 -13.80
N PRO A 81 -2.07 4.23 -12.52
CA PRO A 81 -2.68 5.19 -11.58
C PRO A 81 -1.97 6.53 -11.45
N LEU A 82 -0.65 6.55 -11.20
CA LEU A 82 0.08 7.82 -11.05
C LEU A 82 0.08 8.65 -12.33
N GLU A 83 0.12 7.97 -13.47
CA GLU A 83 0.19 8.55 -14.78
C GLU A 83 -1.15 9.22 -15.16
N GLU A 84 -2.28 8.61 -14.78
CA GLU A 84 -3.63 9.14 -15.01
C GLU A 84 -4.05 10.21 -13.98
N ALA A 85 -3.60 10.12 -12.73
CA ALA A 85 -3.94 11.04 -11.65
C ALA A 85 -3.90 12.54 -12.01
N PRO A 86 -2.85 13.08 -12.65
CA PRO A 86 -2.83 14.49 -13.06
C PRO A 86 -3.91 14.84 -14.08
N ARG A 87 -4.30 13.92 -14.97
CA ARG A 87 -5.37 14.16 -15.97
C ARG A 87 -6.73 14.21 -15.31
N MET A 88 -7.00 13.27 -14.41
CA MET A 88 -8.24 13.27 -13.62
C MET A 88 -8.37 14.55 -12.79
N ARG A 89 -7.27 15.04 -12.21
CA ARG A 89 -7.29 16.31 -11.48
C ARG A 89 -7.63 17.51 -12.38
N GLN A 90 -7.21 17.52 -13.64
CA GLN A 90 -7.57 18.57 -14.61
C GLN A 90 -9.08 18.58 -14.92
N ASP A 91 -9.73 17.43 -14.85
CA ASP A 91 -11.18 17.26 -15.00
C ASP A 91 -11.96 17.48 -13.69
N PHE A 92 -11.34 18.10 -12.67
CA PHE A 92 -11.90 18.34 -11.34
C PHE A 92 -12.48 17.07 -10.70
N THR A 93 -11.81 15.94 -10.91
CA THR A 93 -12.22 14.62 -10.44
C THR A 93 -11.04 13.86 -9.86
N ARG A 94 -11.33 12.69 -9.32
CA ARG A 94 -10.35 11.69 -8.92
C ARG A 94 -10.47 10.43 -9.75
N LEU A 95 -9.43 9.60 -9.69
CA LEU A 95 -9.51 8.18 -10.00
C LEU A 95 -9.67 7.33 -8.74
N ASN A 96 -9.78 6.02 -8.91
CA ASN A 96 -9.49 5.05 -7.85
C ASN A 96 -8.16 4.34 -8.19
N PHE A 97 -7.22 4.29 -7.26
CA PHE A 97 -5.87 3.77 -7.54
C PHE A 97 -5.83 2.25 -7.80
N GLY A 98 -6.96 1.55 -7.64
CA GLY A 98 -7.16 0.25 -8.26
C GLY A 98 -7.95 -0.71 -7.38
N TRP A 99 -8.39 -1.81 -8.00
CA TRP A 99 -8.87 -3.02 -7.34
C TRP A 99 -7.66 -3.81 -6.86
N LEU A 100 -7.11 -3.44 -5.69
CA LEU A 100 -5.93 -4.10 -5.15
C LEU A 100 -6.26 -5.56 -4.84
N GLY A 101 -5.64 -6.47 -5.57
CA GLY A 101 -5.84 -7.90 -5.38
C GLY A 101 -5.22 -8.38 -4.07
N TYR A 102 -5.89 -9.35 -3.45
CA TYR A 102 -5.42 -9.98 -2.23
C TYR A 102 -4.98 -11.42 -2.48
N PHE A 103 -3.68 -11.69 -2.36
CA PHE A 103 -3.03 -12.93 -2.76
C PHE A 103 -2.34 -13.59 -1.57
N LEU A 104 -2.54 -14.90 -1.39
CA LEU A 104 -1.82 -15.65 -0.38
C LEU A 104 -0.37 -15.86 -0.81
N PRO A 105 0.61 -15.82 0.12
CA PRO A 105 1.98 -16.22 -0.18
C PRO A 105 2.07 -17.72 -0.49
N ASP A 106 2.87 -18.09 -1.49
CA ASP A 106 3.20 -19.46 -1.84
C ASP A 106 4.60 -19.55 -2.50
N GLU A 107 4.92 -20.68 -3.14
CA GLU A 107 6.20 -20.90 -3.82
C GLU A 107 6.41 -19.98 -5.03
N THR A 108 5.35 -19.42 -5.59
CA THR A 108 5.38 -18.59 -6.80
C THR A 108 5.28 -17.11 -6.48
N THR A 109 4.48 -16.71 -5.48
CA THR A 109 4.30 -15.30 -5.09
C THR A 109 4.60 -15.04 -3.62
N VAL A 110 5.12 -13.84 -3.31
CA VAL A 110 5.23 -13.39 -1.91
C VAL A 110 3.87 -13.04 -1.29
N GLY A 111 2.79 -13.08 -2.07
CA GLY A 111 1.46 -12.66 -1.63
C GLY A 111 1.36 -11.15 -1.42
N THR A 112 0.17 -10.65 -1.06
CA THR A 112 -0.03 -9.22 -0.81
C THR A 112 0.66 -8.82 0.49
N GLN A 113 1.68 -7.95 0.41
CA GLN A 113 2.49 -7.54 1.55
C GLN A 113 2.23 -6.09 1.99
N PRO A 114 2.53 -5.74 3.27
CA PRO A 114 2.28 -4.40 3.81
C PRO A 114 2.90 -3.27 2.99
N ASP A 115 4.14 -3.43 2.52
CA ASP A 115 4.83 -2.39 1.75
C ASP A 115 4.20 -2.12 0.38
N MET A 116 3.55 -3.13 -0.21
CA MET A 116 2.87 -2.98 -1.49
C MET A 116 1.64 -2.10 -1.31
N LEU A 117 0.86 -2.38 -0.27
CA LEU A 117 -0.31 -1.58 0.08
C LEU A 117 0.11 -0.18 0.51
N GLU A 118 1.18 -0.05 1.29
CA GLU A 118 1.73 1.23 1.74
C GLU A 118 2.18 2.07 0.55
N PHE A 119 2.87 1.45 -0.41
CA PHE A 119 3.22 2.11 -1.67
C PHE A 119 1.96 2.65 -2.35
N VAL A 120 0.99 1.79 -2.71
CA VAL A 120 -0.18 2.25 -3.47
C VAL A 120 -1.01 3.29 -2.72
N THR A 121 -1.29 3.06 -1.43
CA THR A 121 -2.11 3.97 -0.61
C THR A 121 -1.42 5.31 -0.38
N SER A 122 -0.09 5.35 -0.24
CA SER A 122 0.66 6.61 -0.15
C SER A 122 0.53 7.45 -1.42
N LYS A 123 0.59 6.81 -2.60
CA LYS A 123 0.42 7.49 -3.88
C LYS A 123 -1.01 7.96 -4.07
N ALA A 124 -1.99 7.13 -3.70
CA ALA A 124 -3.40 7.49 -3.74
C ALA A 124 -3.70 8.71 -2.86
N ALA A 125 -3.20 8.73 -1.62
CA ALA A 125 -3.37 9.82 -0.67
C ALA A 125 -2.74 11.14 -1.16
N SER A 126 -1.65 11.08 -1.93
CA SER A 126 -1.02 12.27 -2.54
C SER A 126 -1.90 13.00 -3.56
N TRP A 127 -2.89 12.29 -4.12
CA TRP A 127 -3.87 12.79 -5.08
C TRP A 127 -5.29 12.84 -4.51
N ASP A 128 -5.45 12.75 -3.18
CA ASP A 128 -6.76 12.69 -2.50
C ASP A 128 -7.69 11.62 -3.11
N SER A 129 -7.10 10.54 -3.61
CA SER A 129 -7.79 9.46 -4.31
C SER A 129 -7.89 8.24 -3.40
N PRO A 130 -8.99 7.46 -3.46
CA PRO A 130 -9.12 6.22 -2.71
C PRO A 130 -8.43 5.05 -3.42
N ILE A 131 -8.35 3.94 -2.71
CA ILE A 131 -8.12 2.61 -3.26
C ILE A 131 -9.38 1.75 -3.10
N SER A 132 -9.46 0.65 -3.84
CA SER A 132 -10.41 -0.44 -3.61
C SER A 132 -9.66 -1.73 -3.32
N LEU A 133 -10.23 -2.61 -2.51
CA LEU A 133 -9.61 -3.90 -2.17
C LEU A 133 -10.47 -5.04 -2.71
N HIS A 134 -9.90 -5.91 -3.54
CA HIS A 134 -10.58 -7.07 -4.12
C HIS A 134 -10.10 -8.35 -3.43
N SER A 135 -10.94 -8.90 -2.55
CA SER A 135 -10.63 -10.09 -1.75
C SER A 135 -11.89 -10.90 -1.40
N SER A 136 -11.71 -11.94 -0.60
CA SER A 136 -12.78 -12.69 0.06
C SER A 136 -12.47 -12.88 1.55
N LEU A 137 -13.50 -13.09 2.36
CA LEU A 137 -13.34 -13.34 3.80
C LEU A 137 -12.38 -14.49 4.09
N ARG A 138 -12.45 -15.56 3.30
CA ARG A 138 -11.55 -16.73 3.42
C ARG A 138 -10.08 -16.36 3.14
N LYS A 139 -9.83 -15.46 2.19
CA LYS A 139 -8.47 -14.98 1.91
C LYS A 139 -7.95 -14.12 3.06
N PHE A 140 -8.78 -13.25 3.63
CA PHE A 140 -8.41 -12.48 4.82
C PHE A 140 -8.08 -13.37 6.02
N GLU A 141 -8.90 -14.39 6.27
CA GLU A 141 -8.67 -15.34 7.36
C GLU A 141 -7.36 -16.12 7.18
N LYS A 142 -7.05 -16.53 5.95
CA LYS A 142 -5.88 -17.36 5.65
C LYS A 142 -4.57 -16.58 5.51
N HIS A 143 -4.62 -15.31 5.14
CA HIS A 143 -3.42 -14.55 4.84
C HIS A 143 -2.69 -14.18 6.14
N PRO A 144 -1.45 -14.66 6.37
CA PRO A 144 -0.78 -14.45 7.66
C PRO A 144 -0.61 -12.98 8.03
N ARG A 145 -0.42 -12.12 7.01
CA ARG A 145 -0.25 -10.67 7.18
C ARG A 145 -1.53 -9.84 7.10
N THR A 146 -2.72 -10.42 7.26
CA THR A 146 -3.97 -9.63 7.21
C THR A 146 -4.02 -8.50 8.23
N ALA A 147 -3.58 -8.73 9.47
CA ALA A 147 -3.56 -7.67 10.47
C ALA A 147 -2.66 -6.50 10.04
N ASP A 148 -1.44 -6.79 9.57
CA ASP A 148 -0.49 -5.77 9.14
C ASP A 148 -0.96 -5.04 7.87
N ASN A 149 -1.48 -5.78 6.89
CA ASN A 149 -2.01 -5.23 5.63
C ASN A 149 -3.18 -4.28 5.88
N LEU A 150 -4.13 -4.67 6.73
CA LEU A 150 -5.29 -3.83 7.05
C LEU A 150 -4.91 -2.64 7.93
N GLU A 151 -3.88 -2.78 8.78
CA GLU A 151 -3.35 -1.66 9.56
C GLU A 151 -2.73 -0.59 8.64
N VAL A 152 -1.97 -0.99 7.62
CA VAL A 152 -1.45 -0.04 6.60
C VAL A 152 -2.58 0.73 5.93
N ILE A 153 -3.61 0.02 5.44
CA ILE A 153 -4.77 0.65 4.79
C ILE A 153 -5.48 1.60 5.77
N ARG A 154 -5.71 1.16 7.02
CA ARG A 154 -6.36 1.98 8.05
C ARG A 154 -5.63 3.30 8.28
N ARG A 155 -4.30 3.27 8.43
CA ARG A 155 -3.49 4.48 8.65
C ARG A 155 -3.55 5.43 7.47
N TRP A 156 -3.37 4.91 6.26
CA TRP A 156 -3.36 5.75 5.05
C TRP A 156 -4.74 6.33 4.72
N GLU A 157 -5.82 5.59 4.98
CA GLU A 157 -7.17 6.12 4.85
C GLU A 157 -7.50 7.17 5.93
N GLU A 158 -6.98 7.00 7.16
CA GLU A 158 -7.16 7.99 8.23
C GLU A 158 -6.43 9.31 7.92
N VAL A 159 -5.17 9.28 7.47
CA VAL A 159 -4.45 10.51 7.08
C VAL A 159 -5.11 11.22 5.90
N ARG A 160 -5.70 10.46 4.96
CA ARG A 160 -6.48 11.01 3.84
C ARG A 160 -7.77 11.66 4.33
N ALA A 161 -8.55 10.97 5.15
CA ALA A 161 -9.83 11.46 5.66
C ALA A 161 -9.69 12.69 6.58
N THR A 162 -8.57 12.80 7.29
CA THR A 162 -8.31 13.90 8.25
C THR A 162 -7.52 15.07 7.65
N ASN A 163 -7.18 15.02 6.35
CA ASN A 163 -6.30 16.00 5.69
C ASN A 163 -4.97 16.20 6.45
N TRP A 164 -4.40 15.12 6.99
CA TRP A 164 -3.18 15.18 7.78
C TRP A 164 -1.95 15.52 6.92
N LEU A 165 -1.93 15.10 5.65
CA LEU A 165 -0.84 15.39 4.72
C LEU A 165 -0.81 16.87 4.34
N THR A 166 0.33 17.54 4.55
CA THR A 166 0.60 18.86 4.00
C THR A 166 0.75 18.79 2.47
N GLU A 167 0.62 19.93 1.78
CA GLU A 167 0.88 19.99 0.34
C GLU A 167 2.31 19.57 -0.03
N ILE A 168 3.30 19.84 0.84
CA ILE A 168 4.69 19.39 0.67
C ILE A 168 4.78 17.87 0.75
N ASN A 169 4.07 17.25 1.72
CA ASN A 169 3.99 15.80 1.83
C ASN A 169 3.35 15.21 0.57
N LYS A 170 2.21 15.75 0.14
CA LYS A 170 1.52 15.29 -1.07
C LYS A 170 2.43 15.37 -2.29
N GLU A 171 3.11 16.48 -2.52
CA GLU A 171 4.01 16.62 -3.67
C GLU A 171 5.17 15.60 -3.63
N THR A 172 5.75 15.41 -2.45
CA THR A 172 6.85 14.46 -2.21
C THR A 172 6.42 13.01 -2.45
N LEU A 173 5.19 12.65 -2.07
CA LEU A 173 4.62 11.32 -2.26
C LEU A 173 4.33 10.98 -3.73
N LYS A 174 4.19 11.97 -4.62
CA LYS A 174 3.92 11.73 -6.05
C LYS A 174 5.09 11.11 -6.81
N ASP A 175 6.31 11.17 -6.28
CA ASP A 175 7.48 10.55 -6.93
C ASP A 175 7.41 9.03 -6.82
N GLY A 176 7.17 8.35 -7.95
CA GLY A 176 7.07 6.89 -8.02
C GLY A 176 8.37 6.14 -7.70
N ASN A 177 9.51 6.81 -7.66
CA ASN A 177 10.81 6.18 -7.33
C ASN A 177 11.12 6.18 -5.83
N ARG A 178 10.29 6.86 -5.02
CA ARG A 178 10.49 7.03 -3.59
C ARG A 178 9.37 6.36 -2.83
N GLU A 179 9.71 5.63 -1.78
CA GLU A 179 8.74 4.97 -0.92
C GLU A 179 8.78 5.55 0.49
N TYR A 180 7.63 5.53 1.17
CA TYR A 180 7.49 6.12 2.50
C TYR A 180 6.74 5.18 3.43
N HIS A 181 7.15 5.18 4.68
CA HIS A 181 6.48 4.48 5.76
C HIS A 181 5.74 5.48 6.64
N LEU A 182 4.45 5.22 6.88
CA LEU A 182 3.63 5.95 7.83
C LEU A 182 3.66 5.21 9.17
N LEU A 183 4.65 5.58 10.00
CA LEU A 183 4.83 4.98 11.31
C LEU A 183 3.95 5.67 12.36
N ILE A 184 3.73 4.95 13.47
CA ILE A 184 3.19 5.50 14.70
C ILE A 184 4.36 5.71 15.65
N ASN A 185 4.62 6.96 16.04
CA ASN A 185 5.74 7.32 16.89
C ASN A 185 5.47 6.93 18.36
N GLU A 186 6.44 7.24 19.23
CA GLU A 186 6.36 6.91 20.66
C GLU A 186 5.20 7.62 21.39
N GLN A 187 4.63 8.68 20.81
CA GLN A 187 3.48 9.43 21.33
C GLN A 187 2.14 8.89 20.80
N GLY A 188 2.16 7.91 19.91
CA GLY A 188 0.94 7.43 19.25
C GLY A 188 0.51 8.27 18.04
N GLU A 189 1.36 9.18 17.57
CA GLU A 189 1.06 10.08 16.45
C GLU A 189 1.66 9.56 15.15
N TYR A 190 1.06 9.95 14.02
CA TYR A 190 1.62 9.64 12.70
C TYR A 190 2.92 10.40 12.43
N GLU A 191 3.88 9.72 11.84
CA GLU A 191 5.12 10.30 11.34
C GLU A 191 5.45 9.66 9.99
N LEU A 192 5.80 10.50 9.02
CA LEU A 192 6.15 10.05 7.67
C LEU A 192 7.68 9.99 7.54
N VAL A 193 8.21 8.83 7.16
CA VAL A 193 9.65 8.65 6.90
C VAL A 193 9.85 8.02 5.52
N GLU A 194 10.88 8.47 4.81
CA GLU A 194 11.32 7.77 3.60
C GLU A 194 12.07 6.50 4.01
N TYR A 195 11.79 5.40 3.32
CA TYR A 195 12.44 4.12 3.55
C TYR A 195 12.83 3.46 2.23
N GLU A 196 13.77 2.53 2.30
CA GLU A 196 14.21 1.77 1.14
C GLU A 196 14.22 0.28 1.46
N GLN A 197 13.82 -0.54 0.50
CA GLN A 197 13.89 -1.98 0.66
C GLN A 197 15.32 -2.50 0.44
N ILE A 198 15.79 -3.37 1.34
CA ILE A 198 17.07 -4.06 1.23
C ILE A 198 16.85 -5.44 0.60
N LEU A 199 16.87 -5.50 -0.73
CA LEU A 199 16.62 -6.72 -1.51
C LEU A 199 17.67 -7.82 -1.30
N THR A 200 18.86 -7.47 -0.83
CA THR A 200 19.97 -8.41 -0.61
C THR A 200 19.97 -9.05 0.79
N ALA A 201 19.05 -8.64 1.67
CA ALA A 201 18.95 -9.15 3.04
C ALA A 201 18.78 -10.68 3.06
N ALA A 202 19.44 -11.33 4.02
CA ALA A 202 19.46 -12.78 4.19
C ALA A 202 19.81 -13.52 2.87
N THR A 203 20.89 -13.08 2.20
CA THR A 203 21.31 -13.60 0.87
C THR A 203 20.21 -13.50 -0.20
N GLY A 204 19.40 -12.44 -0.16
CA GLY A 204 18.31 -12.23 -1.11
C GLY A 204 17.12 -13.18 -0.92
N SER A 205 16.90 -13.67 0.31
CA SER A 205 15.74 -14.51 0.59
C SER A 205 14.43 -13.75 0.39
N ARG A 206 13.51 -14.34 -0.40
CA ARG A 206 12.15 -13.79 -0.59
C ARG A 206 11.29 -13.84 0.67
N GLU A 207 11.67 -14.64 1.67
CA GLU A 207 10.90 -14.82 2.90
C GLU A 207 10.96 -13.59 3.82
N LEU A 208 12.04 -12.81 3.73
CA LEU A 208 12.29 -11.63 4.54
C LEU A 208 11.96 -10.37 3.74
N ARG A 209 11.05 -9.57 4.27
CA ARG A 209 10.85 -8.17 3.86
C ARG A 209 11.63 -7.29 4.83
N ALA A 210 12.57 -6.49 4.35
CA ALA A 210 13.45 -5.66 5.17
C ALA A 210 13.62 -4.27 4.55
N PHE A 211 13.43 -3.24 5.36
CA PHE A 211 13.44 -1.84 4.97
C PHE A 211 14.29 -1.02 5.93
N LEU A 212 15.08 -0.08 5.41
CA LEU A 212 15.87 0.85 6.21
C LEU A 212 15.35 2.27 6.07
N PHE A 213 15.30 2.98 7.19
CA PHE A 213 15.06 4.42 7.23
C PHE A 213 15.91 5.08 8.32
N ASN A 214 16.28 6.33 8.10
CA ASN A 214 16.93 7.15 9.12
C ASN A 214 15.90 8.05 9.78
N ARG A 215 15.90 8.08 11.12
CA ARG A 215 15.01 8.92 11.91
C ARG A 215 15.79 9.51 13.07
N LYS A 216 15.85 10.85 13.12
CA LYS A 216 16.51 11.63 14.19
C LYS A 216 17.98 11.21 14.41
N GLY A 217 18.69 10.88 13.33
CA GLY A 217 20.11 10.50 13.34
C GLY A 217 20.37 9.01 13.57
N ASP A 218 19.36 8.24 13.99
CA ASP A 218 19.46 6.79 14.18
C ASP A 218 18.87 6.04 12.98
N TRP A 219 19.39 4.84 12.70
CA TRP A 219 18.84 3.95 11.69
C TRP A 219 17.84 2.99 12.29
N TYR A 220 16.80 2.68 11.52
CA TYR A 220 15.77 1.72 11.88
C TYR A 220 15.63 0.70 10.76
N LEU A 221 15.63 -0.57 11.15
CA LEU A 221 15.24 -1.70 10.32
C LEU A 221 13.78 -2.02 10.59
N LEU A 222 12.90 -1.78 9.62
CA LEU A 222 11.54 -2.33 9.61
C LEU A 222 11.57 -3.67 8.85
N TYR A 223 11.03 -4.73 9.43
CA TYR A 223 11.09 -6.05 8.81
C TYR A 223 9.94 -6.98 9.24
N TRP A 224 9.67 -8.00 8.42
CA TRP A 224 8.71 -9.07 8.70
C TRP A 224 8.93 -10.29 7.79
N HIS A 225 8.24 -11.39 8.10
CA HIS A 225 8.20 -12.58 7.23
C HIS A 225 6.97 -12.55 6.32
N ILE A 226 7.10 -13.04 5.08
CA ILE A 226 5.97 -13.08 4.12
C ILE A 226 4.76 -13.91 4.60
N SER A 227 4.98 -15.04 5.29
CA SER A 227 3.95 -16.00 5.67
C SER A 227 4.11 -16.67 7.05
N GLY A 228 5.34 -16.77 7.59
CA GLY A 228 5.67 -17.68 8.69
C GLY A 228 6.00 -17.00 10.00
N ASP A 229 6.25 -17.85 11.01
CA ASP A 229 6.83 -17.48 12.29
C ASP A 229 8.21 -18.13 12.38
N LYS A 230 9.24 -17.35 12.09
CA LYS A 230 10.64 -17.75 12.10
C LYS A 230 11.42 -16.85 13.04
N LYS A 231 12.73 -16.99 13.06
CA LYS A 231 13.66 -16.09 13.74
C LYS A 231 14.66 -15.52 12.74
N LEU A 232 15.14 -14.32 13.01
CA LEU A 232 16.21 -13.69 12.24
C LEU A 232 17.40 -13.47 13.17
N ARG A 233 18.54 -14.06 12.83
CA ARG A 233 19.83 -13.75 13.47
C ARG A 233 20.49 -12.60 12.74
N LEU A 234 20.78 -11.54 13.46
CA LEU A 234 21.51 -10.37 12.97
C LEU A 234 22.91 -10.36 13.61
N PRO A 235 24.00 -10.28 12.82
CA PRO A 235 25.36 -10.17 13.34
C PRO A 235 25.66 -8.77 13.88
N ILE A 236 24.94 -8.39 14.94
CA ILE A 236 25.09 -7.12 15.65
C ILE A 236 25.08 -7.35 17.16
N ALA A 237 25.96 -6.64 17.88
CA ALA A 237 25.98 -6.67 19.33
C ALA A 237 24.68 -6.08 19.92
N SER A 238 24.14 -6.72 20.96
CA SER A 238 22.91 -6.30 21.64
C SER A 238 22.96 -4.88 22.21
N SER A 239 24.14 -4.36 22.52
CA SER A 239 24.34 -2.97 22.98
C SER A 239 24.07 -1.91 21.90
N ARG A 240 24.05 -2.30 20.62
CA ARG A 240 23.82 -1.41 19.48
C ARG A 240 22.42 -1.51 18.88
N ALA A 241 21.57 -2.35 19.45
CA ALA A 241 20.25 -2.64 18.92
C ALA A 241 19.16 -2.53 19.99
N ARG A 242 17.96 -2.15 19.58
CA ARG A 242 16.74 -2.25 20.39
C ARG A 242 15.59 -2.73 19.52
N LEU A 243 14.91 -3.79 19.94
CA LEU A 243 13.76 -4.36 19.25
C LEU A 243 12.46 -3.69 19.72
N TYR A 244 11.55 -3.45 18.79
CA TYR A 244 10.21 -2.92 19.04
C TYR A 244 9.19 -3.62 18.16
N LYS A 245 8.00 -3.89 18.69
CA LYS A 245 6.80 -4.06 17.89
C LYS A 245 6.05 -2.74 17.75
N GLN A 246 5.95 -2.00 18.85
CA GLN A 246 5.49 -0.62 18.90
C GLN A 246 6.64 0.29 19.34
N LEU A 247 6.92 1.35 18.58
CA LEU A 247 7.98 2.29 18.92
C LEU A 247 7.73 2.89 20.31
N GLY A 248 8.79 2.98 21.13
CA GLY A 248 8.71 3.42 22.53
C GLY A 248 8.44 2.30 23.54
N GLN A 249 8.06 1.10 23.08
CA GLN A 249 7.87 -0.08 23.92
C GLN A 249 8.88 -1.17 23.55
N PRO A 250 10.08 -1.18 24.17
CA PRO A 250 11.12 -2.12 23.81
C PRO A 250 10.73 -3.55 24.18
N GLU A 251 11.02 -4.48 23.26
CA GLU A 251 10.87 -5.92 23.48
C GLU A 251 12.22 -6.59 23.71
N PRO A 252 12.28 -7.68 24.49
CA PRO A 252 13.50 -8.46 24.63
C PRO A 252 13.83 -9.16 23.30
N PHE A 253 15.13 -9.35 23.05
CA PHE A 253 15.59 -10.25 21.99
C PHE A 253 15.22 -11.70 22.34
N VAL A 254 15.02 -12.55 21.32
CA VAL A 254 14.80 -14.00 21.50
C VAL A 254 16.03 -14.63 22.14
N SER A 255 17.21 -14.23 21.68
CA SER A 255 18.50 -14.57 22.30
C SER A 255 19.55 -13.54 21.92
N THR A 256 20.65 -13.52 22.67
CA THR A 256 21.79 -12.64 22.45
C THR A 256 23.10 -13.38 22.64
N SER A 257 24.09 -13.08 21.81
CA SER A 257 25.50 -13.42 22.03
C SER A 257 26.34 -12.14 22.10
N GLN A 258 27.67 -12.26 22.23
CA GLN A 258 28.55 -11.08 22.19
C GLN A 258 28.51 -10.35 20.84
N MET A 259 28.23 -11.06 19.75
CA MET A 259 28.30 -10.52 18.38
C MET A 259 26.97 -10.53 17.64
N ASP A 260 25.99 -11.29 18.12
CA ASP A 260 24.72 -11.49 17.43
C ASP A 260 23.52 -11.22 18.34
N ILE A 261 22.42 -10.81 17.73
CA ILE A 261 21.08 -10.88 18.33
C ILE A 261 20.20 -11.79 17.48
N THR A 262 19.22 -12.43 18.12
CA THR A 262 18.14 -13.12 17.44
C THR A 262 16.83 -12.40 17.74
N VAL A 263 16.10 -12.03 16.69
CA VAL A 263 14.81 -11.35 16.76
C VAL A 263 13.71 -12.23 16.17
N PRO A 264 12.44 -12.06 16.57
CA PRO A 264 11.33 -12.74 15.91
C PRO A 264 11.23 -12.27 14.46
N LEU A 265 10.91 -13.19 13.55
CA LEU A 265 10.68 -12.93 12.12
C LEU A 265 9.27 -13.43 11.78
N ASN A 266 8.29 -12.59 12.07
CA ASN A 266 6.87 -12.91 11.93
C ASN A 266 6.05 -11.68 11.51
N ASP A 267 5.51 -10.93 12.47
CA ASP A 267 4.81 -9.67 12.24
C ASP A 267 5.77 -8.49 12.04
N CYS A 268 5.25 -7.35 11.56
CA CYS A 268 6.03 -6.13 11.37
C CYS A 268 6.69 -5.67 12.67
N ARG A 269 8.02 -5.54 12.63
CA ARG A 269 8.85 -5.16 13.78
C ARG A 269 9.92 -4.16 13.37
N TYR A 270 10.40 -3.42 14.36
CA TYR A 270 11.49 -2.45 14.20
C TYR A 270 12.70 -2.86 15.01
N VAL A 271 13.90 -2.75 14.43
CA VAL A 271 15.16 -2.73 15.18
C VAL A 271 15.76 -1.34 15.03
N LYS A 272 15.82 -0.59 16.14
CA LYS A 272 16.62 0.64 16.20
C LYS A 272 18.10 0.25 16.30
N ILE A 273 18.93 0.82 15.44
CA ILE A 273 20.35 0.54 15.34
C ILE A 273 21.13 1.84 15.60
N THR A 274 22.08 1.78 16.55
CA THR A 274 22.85 2.94 16.99
C THR A 274 24.34 2.79 16.67
N GLY A 275 24.98 3.88 16.25
CA GLY A 275 26.44 3.92 16.07
C GLY A 275 26.96 3.10 14.89
N LEU A 276 26.11 2.86 13.88
CA LEU A 276 26.47 2.21 12.62
C LEU A 276 26.03 3.07 11.43
N THR A 277 26.82 3.01 10.37
CA THR A 277 26.50 3.60 9.06
C THR A 277 25.49 2.73 8.30
N LYS A 278 24.85 3.31 7.28
CA LYS A 278 23.92 2.57 6.41
C LYS A 278 24.60 1.36 5.77
N GLU A 279 25.82 1.53 5.28
CA GLU A 279 26.60 0.50 4.59
C GLU A 279 26.89 -0.68 5.53
N GLN A 280 27.24 -0.41 6.79
CA GLN A 280 27.43 -1.45 7.80
C GLN A 280 26.14 -2.19 8.13
N ILE A 281 25.00 -1.50 8.14
CA ILE A 281 23.70 -2.13 8.42
C ILE A 281 23.27 -3.01 7.25
N VAL A 282 23.48 -2.55 6.01
CA VAL A 282 23.24 -3.37 4.82
C VAL A 282 24.13 -4.62 4.84
N ASP A 283 25.40 -4.49 5.24
CA ASP A 283 26.29 -5.64 5.40
C ASP A 283 25.78 -6.63 6.47
N ILE A 284 25.31 -6.14 7.62
CA ILE A 284 24.67 -6.97 8.65
C ILE A 284 23.44 -7.70 8.09
N LEU A 285 22.60 -7.02 7.32
CA LEU A 285 21.43 -7.62 6.70
C LEU A 285 21.80 -8.69 5.67
N ASN A 286 22.82 -8.46 4.87
CA ASN A 286 23.31 -9.44 3.89
C ASN A 286 23.80 -10.73 4.57
N HIS A 287 24.42 -10.60 5.75
CA HIS A 287 24.92 -11.71 6.56
C HIS A 287 23.91 -12.22 7.60
N SER A 288 22.68 -11.72 7.59
CA SER A 288 21.63 -12.19 8.48
C SER A 288 21.16 -13.60 8.08
N ILE A 289 20.70 -14.38 9.07
CA ILE A 289 20.29 -15.77 8.86
C ILE A 289 18.86 -15.96 9.36
N ILE A 290 18.00 -16.46 8.47
CA ILE A 290 16.66 -16.93 8.80
C ILE A 290 16.80 -18.31 9.46
N MET A 291 16.18 -18.46 10.62
CA MET A 291 16.19 -19.69 11.44
C MET A 291 14.77 -20.13 11.74
N ASP A 292 14.58 -21.44 11.96
CA ASP A 292 13.35 -22.00 12.50
C ASP A 292 13.18 -21.67 14.00
#